data_AF-A0A9P8XPC0-F1
#
_entry.id   AF-A0A9P8XPC0-F1
#
_cell.length_a   1.000
_cell.length_b   1.000
_cell.length_c   1.000
_cell.angle_alpha   90.00
_cell.angle_beta   90.00
_cell.angle_gamma   90.00
#
_symmetry.space_group_name_H-M   'P 1'
#
loop_
_entity.id
_entity.type
_entity.pdbx_description
1 polymer ?
#
loop_
_entity_poly.entity_id
_entity_poly.type
_entity_poly.pdbx_seq_one_letter_code
_entity_poly.pdbx_strand_id
1 'polypeptide(L)'
;MGGLLIKQALINAHNNLKYTPIKDATSGLAFFATPHNGGDWKLVSLGGLAAKIATSAGFQKGDDVLETLKAGSIFSDIMQEHWRHQLLRYDIISFWGSQDGVVPKESARLSLPGDRENVVKLNADHSTVCKFGDAQADKDNFELVQVNIFDIYNSALKNSELKPTPSAVPQKKDEEANETEDMLQKRFAKLGQRS
;
A
#
# COMPACT_ATOMS: atom_id res chain seq x y z
N MET A 1 -5.28 6.80 11.39
CA MET A 1 -5.16 7.73 10.22
C MET A 1 -4.31 7.18 9.08
N GLY A 2 -3.14 6.58 9.34
CA GLY A 2 -2.23 6.10 8.28
C GLY A 2 -2.88 5.21 7.23
N GLY A 3 -3.78 4.31 7.64
CA GLY A 3 -4.52 3.45 6.71
C GLY A 3 -5.43 4.18 5.73
N LEU A 4 -5.93 5.37 6.06
CA LEU A 4 -6.70 6.20 5.12
C LEU A 4 -5.78 6.93 4.14
N LEU A 5 -4.63 7.42 4.63
CA LEU A 5 -3.64 8.10 3.80
C LEU A 5 -3.04 7.17 2.73
N ILE A 6 -2.70 5.93 3.09
CA ILE A 6 -2.17 4.97 2.12
C ILE A 6 -3.22 4.59 1.06
N LYS A 7 -4.50 4.47 1.42
CA LYS A 7 -5.58 4.28 0.44
C LYS A 7 -5.60 5.41 -0.57
N GLN A 8 -5.58 6.67 -0.12
CA GLN A 8 -5.56 7.82 -1.02
C GLN A 8 -4.30 7.85 -1.88
N ALA A 9 -3.14 7.54 -1.31
CA ALA A 9 -1.89 7.47 -2.05
C ALA A 9 -1.96 6.42 -3.16
N LEU A 10 -2.52 5.24 -2.90
CA LEU A 10 -2.66 4.17 -3.89
C LEU A 10 -3.72 4.50 -4.96
N ILE A 11 -4.82 5.16 -4.59
CA ILE A 11 -5.79 5.69 -5.57
C ILE A 11 -5.11 6.71 -6.49
N ASN A 12 -4.38 7.66 -5.92
CA ASN A 12 -3.61 8.64 -6.69
C ASN A 12 -2.56 7.96 -7.58
N ALA A 13 -1.92 6.89 -7.08
CA ALA A 13 -0.94 6.12 -7.83
C ALA A 13 -1.53 5.32 -8.99
N HIS A 14 -2.79 4.91 -8.86
CA HIS A 14 -3.54 4.28 -9.93
C HIS A 14 -3.92 5.27 -11.03
N ASN A 15 -4.34 6.48 -10.63
CA ASN A 15 -4.88 7.49 -11.55
C ASN A 15 -3.80 8.37 -12.20
N ASN A 16 -2.54 8.29 -11.76
CA ASN A 16 -1.45 9.09 -12.29
C ASN A 16 -0.21 8.23 -12.59
N LEU A 17 0.16 8.16 -13.87
CA LEU A 17 1.30 7.39 -14.35
C LEU A 17 2.61 7.71 -13.64
N LYS A 18 2.80 8.96 -13.18
CA LYS A 18 3.98 9.40 -12.42
C LYS A 18 4.23 8.56 -11.16
N TYR A 19 3.17 8.05 -10.56
CA TYR A 19 3.21 7.31 -9.29
C TYR A 19 3.05 5.80 -9.47
N THR A 20 3.05 5.30 -10.71
CA THR A 20 3.02 3.87 -11.03
C THR A 20 4.04 3.05 -10.25
N PRO A 21 5.30 3.51 -10.02
CA PRO A 21 6.25 2.73 -9.23
C PRO A 21 5.77 2.41 -7.81
N ILE A 22 4.99 3.29 -7.17
CA ILE A 22 4.41 3.04 -5.83
C ILE A 22 3.39 1.89 -5.92
N LYS A 23 2.49 1.97 -6.90
CA LYS A 23 1.45 0.96 -7.12
C LYS A 23 2.04 -0.41 -7.43
N ASP A 24 3.10 -0.45 -8.24
CA ASP A 24 3.69 -1.71 -8.71
C ASP A 24 4.64 -2.34 -7.67
N ALA A 25 5.28 -1.53 -6.82
CA ALA A 25 6.10 -2.01 -5.71
C ALA A 25 5.28 -2.44 -4.49
N THR A 26 3.98 -2.11 -4.42
CA THR A 26 3.12 -2.46 -3.27
C THR A 26 2.41 -3.79 -3.52
N SER A 27 2.76 -4.82 -2.74
CA SER A 27 2.16 -6.15 -2.85
C SER A 27 1.18 -6.50 -1.73
N GLY A 28 1.35 -5.92 -0.54
CA GLY A 28 0.49 -6.20 0.60
C GLY A 28 0.36 -5.02 1.56
N LEU A 29 -0.67 -5.07 2.40
CA LEU A 29 -1.06 -4.00 3.30
C LEU A 29 -1.43 -4.56 4.67
N ALA A 30 -0.90 -3.96 5.74
CA ALA A 30 -1.29 -4.25 7.12
C ALA A 30 -1.99 -3.03 7.72
N PHE A 31 -3.28 -3.14 8.00
CA PHE A 31 -4.08 -2.09 8.60
C PHE A 31 -4.29 -2.35 10.08
N PHE A 32 -4.00 -1.34 10.91
CA PHE A 32 -4.25 -1.36 12.34
C PHE A 32 -5.39 -0.40 12.66
N ALA A 33 -6.50 -0.93 13.19
CA ALA A 33 -7.70 -0.18 13.56
C ALA A 33 -8.06 0.90 12.54
N THR A 34 -7.99 0.56 11.25
CA THR A 34 -8.26 1.52 10.18
C THR A 34 -9.74 1.47 9.84
N PRO A 35 -10.48 2.58 9.95
CA PRO A 35 -11.88 2.61 9.56
C PRO A 35 -12.00 2.53 8.04
N HIS A 36 -12.37 1.35 7.54
CA HIS A 36 -12.46 1.05 6.12
C HIS A 36 -13.81 1.36 5.50
N ASN A 37 -14.86 1.48 6.32
CA ASN A 37 -16.27 1.66 5.91
C ASN A 37 -16.90 0.42 5.24
N GLY A 38 -16.46 -0.79 5.62
CA GLY A 38 -16.98 -2.07 5.12
C GLY A 38 -18.21 -2.64 5.84
N GLY A 39 -18.80 -1.91 6.79
CA GLY A 39 -20.04 -2.28 7.50
C GLY A 39 -21.06 -1.14 7.41
N ASP A 40 -22.34 -1.51 7.24
CA ASP A 40 -23.50 -0.64 6.97
C ASP A 40 -23.30 0.83 7.40
N TRP A 41 -22.97 1.67 6.44
CA TRP A 41 -22.65 3.09 6.60
C TRP A 41 -23.78 3.90 7.24
N LYS A 42 -25.01 3.37 7.23
CA LYS A 42 -26.15 3.94 7.97
C LYS A 42 -25.94 3.89 9.49
N LEU A 43 -25.08 2.98 9.95
CA LEU A 43 -24.64 2.72 11.32
C LEU A 43 -23.90 3.88 12.00
N VAL A 44 -23.00 4.50 11.25
CA VAL A 44 -21.95 5.34 11.81
C VAL A 44 -21.90 6.62 11.00
N SER A 45 -22.39 7.72 11.58
CA SER A 45 -22.18 9.02 10.95
C SER A 45 -20.67 9.25 10.83
N LEU A 46 -20.21 9.49 9.60
CA LEU A 46 -18.82 9.81 9.30
C LEU A 46 -18.25 10.91 10.22
N GLY A 47 -19.10 11.87 10.61
CA GLY A 47 -18.77 12.89 11.60
C GLY A 47 -18.47 12.32 13.00
N GLY A 48 -19.23 11.33 13.47
CA GLY A 48 -19.04 10.70 14.77
C GLY A 48 -17.77 9.86 14.86
N LEU A 49 -17.46 9.06 13.83
CA LEU A 49 -16.22 8.27 13.79
C LEU A 49 -14.98 9.16 13.68
N ALA A 50 -15.04 10.16 12.80
CA ALA A 50 -13.96 11.13 12.66
C ALA A 50 -13.73 11.88 13.99
N ALA A 51 -14.79 12.31 14.68
CA ALA A 51 -14.68 12.97 15.98
C ALA A 51 -14.04 12.06 17.04
N LYS A 52 -14.45 10.78 17.13
CA LYS A 52 -13.84 9.82 18.08
C LYS A 52 -12.35 9.61 17.79
N ILE A 53 -11.97 9.48 16.52
CA ILE A 53 -10.56 9.35 16.13
C ILE A 53 -9.78 10.60 16.53
N ALA A 54 -10.31 11.79 16.22
CA ALA A 54 -9.70 13.06 16.58
C ALA A 54 -9.45 13.14 18.10
N THR A 55 -10.48 12.86 18.90
CA THR A 55 -10.38 12.84 20.37
C THR A 55 -9.37 11.81 20.87
N SER A 56 -9.39 10.58 20.34
CA SER A 56 -8.45 9.52 20.74
C SER A 56 -6.99 9.82 20.39
N ALA A 57 -6.77 10.61 19.35
CA ALA A 57 -5.45 11.07 18.92
C ALA A 57 -5.01 12.38 19.61
N GLY A 58 -5.84 12.95 20.50
CA GLY A 58 -5.54 14.16 21.24
C GLY A 58 -5.80 15.48 20.50
N PHE A 59 -6.49 15.44 19.35
CA PHE A 59 -6.85 16.63 18.58
C PHE A 59 -8.02 17.39 19.22
N GLN A 60 -7.95 18.73 19.20
CA GLN A 60 -9.02 19.62 19.66
C GLN A 60 -10.02 19.90 18.53
N LYS A 61 -11.24 20.31 18.90
CA LYS A 61 -12.30 20.68 17.95
C LYS A 61 -11.82 21.90 17.13
N GLY A 62 -11.44 21.68 15.88
CA GLY A 62 -10.89 22.70 14.98
C GLY A 62 -9.56 22.34 14.32
N ASP A 63 -8.94 21.20 14.66
CA ASP A 63 -7.70 20.76 14.02
C ASP A 63 -7.91 20.39 12.54
N ASP A 64 -7.22 21.14 11.68
CA ASP A 64 -7.42 21.23 10.22
C ASP A 64 -7.22 19.90 9.47
N VAL A 65 -6.47 18.96 10.07
CA VAL A 65 -6.11 17.67 9.43
C VAL A 65 -7.33 16.80 9.18
N LEU A 66 -8.26 16.75 10.13
CA LEU A 66 -9.42 15.88 10.03
C LEU A 66 -10.47 16.45 9.07
N GLU A 67 -10.65 17.78 9.06
CA GLU A 67 -11.48 18.47 8.08
C GLU A 67 -10.86 18.42 6.68
N THR A 68 -9.53 18.52 6.56
CA THR A 68 -8.82 18.30 5.29
C THR A 68 -9.00 16.87 4.78
N LEU A 69 -9.02 15.86 5.66
CA LEU A 69 -9.29 14.46 5.25
C LEU A 69 -10.75 14.26 4.81
N LYS A 70 -11.71 14.97 5.43
CA LYS A 70 -13.12 14.97 5.01
C LYS A 70 -13.32 15.69 3.67
N ALA A 71 -12.73 16.88 3.53
CA ALA A 71 -12.78 17.68 2.31
C ALA A 71 -11.99 17.04 1.15
N GLY A 72 -10.90 16.35 1.48
CA GLY A 72 -9.98 15.68 0.56
C GLY A 72 -10.46 14.33 0.01
N SER A 73 -11.76 14.02 0.07
CA SER A 73 -12.42 12.91 -0.63
C SER A 73 -12.21 11.48 -0.12
N ILE A 74 -11.33 11.19 0.83
CA ILE A 74 -11.07 9.83 1.37
C ILE A 74 -12.34 9.10 1.85
N PHE A 75 -13.31 9.88 2.32
CA PHE A 75 -14.58 9.39 2.84
C PHE A 75 -15.73 9.46 1.82
N SER A 76 -15.49 9.95 0.61
CA SER A 76 -16.50 10.02 -0.44
C SER A 76 -16.79 8.66 -1.08
N ASP A 77 -18.02 8.44 -1.51
CA ASP A 77 -18.45 7.21 -2.20
C ASP A 77 -17.60 6.93 -3.44
N ILE A 78 -17.19 7.98 -4.16
CA ILE A 78 -16.34 7.89 -5.34
C ILE A 78 -14.97 7.28 -4.99
N MET A 79 -14.32 7.76 -3.93
CA MET A 79 -13.02 7.20 -3.51
C MET A 79 -13.15 5.79 -2.98
N GLN A 80 -14.26 5.47 -2.32
CA GLN A 80 -14.54 4.09 -1.89
C GLN A 80 -14.67 3.16 -3.09
N GLU A 81 -15.35 3.59 -4.16
CA GLU A 81 -15.48 2.79 -5.38
C GLU A 81 -14.13 2.61 -6.09
N HIS A 82 -13.34 3.68 -6.25
CA HIS A 82 -11.99 3.57 -6.81
C HIS A 82 -11.08 2.65 -5.98
N TRP A 83 -11.20 2.68 -4.65
CA TRP A 83 -10.48 1.78 -3.76
C TRP A 83 -10.93 0.32 -3.94
N ARG A 84 -12.25 0.09 -4.01
CA ARG A 84 -12.85 -1.25 -4.15
C ARG A 84 -12.32 -2.00 -5.37
N HIS A 85 -12.16 -1.31 -6.51
CA HIS A 85 -11.61 -1.89 -7.73
C HIS A 85 -10.13 -2.29 -7.63
N GLN A 86 -9.40 -1.77 -6.62
CA GLN A 86 -7.98 -2.04 -6.42
C GLN A 86 -7.71 -3.05 -5.31
N LEU A 87 -8.72 -3.38 -4.49
CA LEU A 87 -8.56 -4.30 -3.35
C LEU A 87 -7.94 -5.63 -3.73
N LEU A 88 -8.33 -6.17 -4.89
CA LEU A 88 -7.82 -7.43 -5.42
C LEU A 88 -6.38 -7.32 -5.98
N ARG A 89 -5.64 -6.25 -5.70
CA ARG A 89 -4.22 -6.17 -6.04
C ARG A 89 -3.31 -6.49 -4.86
N TYR A 90 -3.84 -6.42 -3.64
CA TYR A 90 -3.05 -6.49 -2.42
C TYR A 90 -3.47 -7.69 -1.60
N ASP A 91 -2.51 -8.34 -0.97
CA ASP A 91 -2.78 -9.21 0.17
C ASP A 91 -2.94 -8.31 1.40
N ILE A 92 -4.00 -8.52 2.19
CA ILE A 92 -4.38 -7.58 3.24
C ILE A 92 -4.46 -8.28 4.60
N ILE A 93 -3.89 -7.64 5.63
CA ILE A 93 -4.17 -7.97 7.03
C ILE A 93 -4.93 -6.80 7.65
N SER A 94 -6.02 -7.12 8.33
CA SER A 94 -6.85 -6.17 9.08
C SER A 94 -6.80 -6.50 10.56
N PHE A 95 -5.93 -5.79 11.30
CA PHE A 95 -5.84 -5.88 12.75
C PHE A 95 -6.90 -4.98 13.41
N TRP A 96 -7.64 -5.54 14.36
CA TRP A 96 -8.61 -4.80 15.18
C TRP A 96 -8.42 -5.10 16.67
N GLY A 97 -8.62 -4.08 17.51
CA GLY A 97 -8.50 -4.21 18.96
C GLY A 97 -9.79 -4.72 19.59
N SER A 98 -9.73 -5.76 20.42
CA SER A 98 -10.89 -6.30 21.12
C SER A 98 -11.48 -5.34 22.16
N GLN A 99 -10.71 -4.33 22.56
CA GLN A 99 -11.10 -3.28 23.50
C GLN A 99 -11.24 -1.91 22.80
N ASP A 100 -11.23 -1.90 21.45
CA ASP A 100 -11.33 -0.67 20.67
C ASP A 100 -12.78 -0.15 20.61
N GLY A 101 -13.05 0.93 21.35
CA GLY A 101 -14.33 1.65 21.33
C GLY A 101 -14.43 2.76 20.25
N VAL A 102 -13.35 3.01 19.52
CA VAL A 102 -13.24 4.02 18.47
C VAL A 102 -13.55 3.40 17.11
N VAL A 103 -12.87 2.31 16.76
CA VAL A 103 -13.01 1.61 15.48
C VAL A 103 -13.49 0.17 15.74
N PRO A 104 -14.80 -0.11 15.59
CA PRO A 104 -15.31 -1.46 15.80
C PRO A 104 -14.79 -2.42 14.73
N LYS A 105 -14.76 -3.73 15.02
CA LYS A 105 -14.35 -4.81 14.10
C LYS A 105 -14.92 -4.63 12.69
N GLU A 106 -16.21 -4.35 12.59
CA GLU A 106 -16.92 -4.19 11.31
C GLU A 106 -16.44 -2.99 10.49
N SER A 107 -15.96 -1.96 11.17
CA SER A 107 -15.31 -0.82 10.51
C SER A 107 -13.86 -1.13 10.15
N ALA A 108 -13.18 -1.96 10.95
CA ALA A 108 -11.77 -2.31 10.76
C ALA A 108 -11.51 -3.37 9.68
N ARG A 109 -12.55 -4.00 9.12
CA ARG A 109 -12.42 -5.00 8.03
C ARG A 109 -12.97 -4.49 6.70
N LEU A 110 -12.49 -5.07 5.61
CA LEU A 110 -12.91 -4.82 4.23
C LEU A 110 -13.96 -5.82 3.75
N SER A 111 -14.20 -6.90 4.50
CA SER A 111 -15.16 -7.95 4.18
C SER A 111 -14.80 -8.68 2.88
N LEU A 112 -13.51 -8.91 2.65
CA LEU A 112 -13.03 -9.71 1.53
C LEU A 112 -12.98 -11.21 1.90
N PRO A 113 -12.91 -12.09 0.88
CA PRO A 113 -12.59 -13.50 1.09
C PRO A 113 -11.27 -13.71 1.87
N GLY A 114 -11.19 -14.82 2.63
CA GLY A 114 -10.07 -15.10 3.54
C GLY A 114 -8.72 -15.36 2.87
N ASP A 115 -8.72 -15.63 1.57
CA ASP A 115 -7.52 -15.69 0.72
C ASP A 115 -7.00 -14.30 0.31
N ARG A 116 -7.72 -13.22 0.67
CA ARG A 116 -7.39 -11.83 0.32
C ARG A 116 -7.26 -10.92 1.53
N GLU A 117 -8.09 -11.15 2.54
CA GLU A 117 -8.04 -10.43 3.81
C GLU A 117 -7.95 -11.41 4.98
N ASN A 118 -6.87 -11.31 5.75
CA ASN A 118 -6.81 -11.94 7.06
C ASN A 118 -7.22 -10.94 8.15
N VAL A 119 -8.30 -11.23 8.88
CA VAL A 119 -8.81 -10.35 9.95
C VAL A 119 -8.33 -10.86 11.30
N VAL A 120 -7.42 -10.13 11.94
CA VAL A 120 -6.72 -10.57 13.15
C VAL A 120 -7.16 -9.73 14.34
N LYS A 121 -7.55 -10.40 15.43
CA LYS A 121 -7.94 -9.74 16.69
C LYS A 121 -6.70 -9.55 17.57
N LEU A 122 -6.49 -8.34 18.07
CA LEU A 122 -5.49 -8.02 19.07
C LEU A 122 -6.16 -7.67 20.41
N ASN A 123 -5.53 -8.04 21.52
CA ASN A 123 -5.97 -7.65 22.85
C ASN A 123 -5.49 -6.23 23.17
N ALA A 124 -6.14 -5.23 22.58
CA ALA A 124 -5.74 -3.83 22.69
C ALA A 124 -6.93 -2.88 22.51
N ASP A 125 -6.77 -1.65 23.01
CA ASP A 125 -7.63 -0.52 22.68
C ASP A 125 -7.10 0.26 21.47
N HIS A 126 -7.84 1.29 21.03
CA HIS A 126 -7.46 2.11 19.87
C HIS A 126 -6.06 2.72 20.00
N SER A 127 -5.66 3.12 21.21
CA SER A 127 -4.42 3.82 21.47
C SER A 127 -3.20 2.89 21.56
N THR A 128 -3.43 1.60 21.76
CA THR A 128 -2.42 0.57 22.02
C THR A 128 -2.35 -0.51 20.93
N VAL A 129 -3.32 -0.59 20.01
CA VAL A 129 -3.39 -1.61 18.95
C VAL A 129 -2.16 -1.72 18.04
N CYS A 130 -1.32 -0.67 17.99
CA CYS A 130 -0.09 -0.62 17.21
C CYS A 130 1.14 -0.32 18.09
N LYS A 131 1.07 -0.61 19.39
CA LYS A 131 2.17 -0.42 20.36
C LYS A 131 2.43 -1.74 21.05
N PHE A 132 3.71 -2.10 21.16
CA PHE A 132 4.12 -3.38 21.72
C PHE A 132 5.19 -3.13 22.79
N GLY A 133 4.80 -3.23 24.06
CA GLY A 133 5.70 -3.14 25.20
C GLY A 133 6.04 -4.50 25.82
N ASP A 134 6.54 -4.48 27.05
CA ASP A 134 6.99 -5.68 27.77
C ASP A 134 5.87 -6.48 28.44
N ALA A 135 4.64 -5.93 28.48
CA ALA A 135 3.49 -6.62 29.05
C ALA A 135 3.18 -7.89 28.26
N GLN A 136 2.69 -8.93 28.93
CA GLN A 136 2.41 -10.21 28.27
C GLN A 136 1.41 -10.06 27.12
N ALA A 137 0.34 -9.29 27.32
CA ALA A 137 -0.65 -9.03 26.26
C ALA A 137 -0.03 -8.35 25.02
N ASP A 138 0.95 -7.48 25.21
CA ASP A 138 1.64 -6.81 24.11
C ASP A 138 2.57 -7.77 23.36
N LYS A 139 3.24 -8.68 24.08
CA LYS A 139 4.07 -9.74 23.47
C LYS A 139 3.22 -10.71 22.65
N ASP A 140 2.09 -11.13 23.19
CA ASP A 140 1.14 -12.01 22.48
C ASP A 140 0.60 -11.31 21.22
N ASN A 141 0.23 -10.02 21.32
CA ASN A 141 -0.18 -9.22 20.17
C ASN A 141 0.93 -9.08 19.13
N PHE A 142 2.18 -8.88 19.58
CA PHE A 142 3.33 -8.74 18.69
C PHE A 142 3.62 -10.03 17.92
N GLU A 143 3.53 -11.19 18.58
CA GLU A 143 3.67 -12.49 17.91
C GLU A 143 2.63 -12.67 16.79
N LEU A 144 1.36 -12.36 17.08
CA LEU A 144 0.29 -12.37 16.07
C LEU A 144 0.61 -11.46 14.88
N VAL A 145 1.10 -10.25 15.15
CA VAL A 145 1.49 -9.28 14.12
C VAL A 145 2.66 -9.80 13.30
N GLN A 146 3.69 -10.35 13.94
CA GLN A 146 4.88 -10.87 13.26
C GLN A 146 4.54 -12.02 12.31
N VAL A 147 3.79 -13.02 12.76
CA VAL A 147 3.42 -14.17 11.92
C VAL A 147 2.65 -13.70 10.69
N ASN A 148 1.68 -12.81 10.86
CA ASN A 148 0.87 -12.30 9.76
C ASN A 148 1.68 -11.45 8.77
N ILE A 149 2.56 -10.57 9.26
CA ILE A 149 3.44 -9.78 8.38
C ILE A 149 4.39 -10.71 7.61
N PHE A 150 4.91 -11.75 8.27
CA PHE A 150 5.78 -12.74 7.64
C PHE A 150 5.06 -13.50 6.52
N ASP A 151 3.79 -13.83 6.70
CA ASP A 151 2.96 -14.48 5.67
C ASP A 151 2.82 -13.61 4.41
N ILE A 152 2.47 -12.33 4.58
CA ILE A 152 2.40 -11.39 3.43
C ILE A 152 3.76 -11.19 2.78
N TYR A 153 4.83 -11.08 3.57
CA TYR A 153 6.19 -10.96 3.06
C TYR A 153 6.56 -12.15 2.15
N ASN A 154 6.29 -13.38 2.60
CA ASN A 154 6.56 -14.57 1.82
C ASN A 154 5.70 -14.65 0.55
N SER A 155 4.44 -14.24 0.62
CA SER A 155 3.56 -14.13 -0.56
C SER A 155 4.11 -13.12 -1.56
N ALA A 156 4.61 -11.97 -1.09
CA ALA A 156 5.23 -10.95 -1.95
C ALA A 156 6.50 -11.47 -2.64
N LEU A 157 7.36 -12.22 -1.93
CA LEU A 157 8.55 -12.84 -2.53
C LEU A 157 8.18 -13.82 -3.64
N LYS A 158 7.27 -14.77 -3.38
CA LYS A 158 6.79 -15.73 -4.38
C LYS A 158 6.20 -15.04 -5.61
N ASN A 159 5.40 -14.00 -5.39
CA ASN A 159 4.81 -13.22 -6.48
C ASN A 159 5.83 -12.41 -7.27
N SER A 160 6.95 -12.03 -6.66
CA SER A 160 8.06 -11.36 -7.35
C SER A 160 8.87 -12.33 -8.22
N GLU A 161 9.06 -13.57 -7.77
CA GLU A 161 9.74 -14.63 -8.53
C GLU A 161 8.91 -15.09 -9.74
N LEU A 162 7.58 -15.10 -9.60
CA LEU A 162 6.64 -15.46 -10.68
C LEU A 162 6.44 -14.36 -11.72
N LYS A 163 6.75 -13.10 -11.40
CA LYS A 163 6.78 -12.02 -12.38
C LYS A 163 8.19 -11.99 -12.97
N PRO A 164 8.42 -12.55 -14.18
CA PRO A 164 9.70 -12.34 -14.84
C PRO A 164 9.92 -10.84 -14.90
N THR A 165 11.05 -10.39 -14.37
CA THR A 165 11.51 -9.03 -14.59
C THR A 165 11.46 -8.82 -16.11
N PRO A 166 10.81 -7.77 -16.63
CA PRO A 166 11.09 -7.37 -17.99
C PRO A 166 12.60 -7.11 -18.00
N SER A 167 13.37 -8.01 -18.60
CA SER A 167 14.82 -7.89 -18.67
C SER A 167 15.12 -6.47 -19.11
N ALA A 168 15.72 -5.70 -18.20
CA ALA A 168 16.17 -4.38 -18.53
C ALA A 168 17.21 -4.53 -19.65
N VAL A 169 16.87 -3.95 -20.81
CA VAL A 169 17.75 -3.63 -21.94
C VAL A 169 18.17 -4.83 -22.81
N PRO A 170 17.82 -4.86 -24.12
CA PRO A 170 18.54 -5.67 -25.09
C PRO A 170 20.01 -5.24 -25.07
N GLN A 171 20.93 -6.15 -24.75
CA GLN A 171 22.35 -5.90 -24.92
C GLN A 171 22.62 -5.68 -26.42
N LYS A 172 22.71 -4.42 -26.85
CA LYS A 172 23.48 -4.06 -28.04
C LYS A 172 24.96 -4.06 -27.68
N LYS A 173 25.55 -5.25 -27.78
CA LYS A 173 26.98 -5.56 -27.88
C LYS A 173 26.95 -6.77 -28.83
N ASP A 174 27.36 -6.73 -30.09
CA ASP A 174 28.59 -6.19 -30.67
C ASP A 174 28.41 -5.97 -32.20
N GLU A 175 27.88 -4.81 -32.64
CA GLU A 175 27.83 -4.48 -34.08
C GLU A 175 28.45 -3.11 -34.41
N GLU A 176 28.54 -2.20 -33.46
CA GLU A 176 28.97 -0.81 -33.72
C GLU A 176 30.51 -0.64 -33.80
N ALA A 177 31.28 -1.62 -33.31
CA ALA A 177 32.73 -1.61 -33.40
C ALA A 177 33.25 -2.04 -34.79
N ASN A 178 32.56 -2.96 -35.48
CA ASN A 178 33.00 -3.45 -36.79
C ASN A 178 32.68 -2.48 -37.94
N GLU A 179 31.60 -1.69 -37.86
CA GLU A 179 31.28 -0.69 -38.89
C GLU A 179 32.27 0.48 -38.90
N THR A 180 32.77 0.87 -37.71
CA THR A 180 33.70 2.00 -37.59
C THR A 180 35.07 1.65 -38.15
N GLU A 181 35.53 0.41 -37.95
CA GLU A 181 36.83 -0.06 -38.45
C GLU A 181 36.81 -0.30 -39.97
N ASP A 182 35.72 -0.87 -40.50
CA ASP A 182 35.54 -1.07 -41.95
C ASP A 182 35.36 0.26 -42.72
N MET A 183 34.67 1.25 -42.14
CA MET A 183 34.58 2.60 -42.72
C MET A 183 35.93 3.32 -42.74
N LEU A 184 36.74 3.18 -41.68
CA LEU A 184 38.06 3.81 -41.61
C LEU A 184 39.02 3.16 -42.61
N GLN A 185 39.03 1.83 -42.74
CA GLN A 185 39.87 1.14 -43.74
C GLN A 185 39.47 1.49 -45.18
N LYS A 186 38.18 1.56 -45.49
CA LYS A 186 37.69 1.99 -46.81
C LYS A 186 38.08 3.44 -47.14
N ARG A 187 38.19 4.31 -46.13
CA ARG A 187 38.61 5.71 -46.31
C ARG A 187 40.10 5.85 -46.61
N PHE A 188 40.96 5.04 -45.96
CA PHE A 188 42.39 5.03 -46.23
C PHE A 188 42.73 4.41 -47.60
N ALA A 189 42.01 3.37 -48.03
CA ALA A 189 42.20 2.78 -49.36
C ALA A 189 41.87 3.75 -50.51
N LYS A 190 40.92 4.67 -50.31
CA LYS A 190 40.48 5.64 -51.33
C LYS A 190 41.42 6.85 -51.47
N LEU A 191 42.26 7.12 -50.48
CA LEU A 191 43.25 8.21 -50.49
C LEU A 191 44.58 7.79 -51.13
N GLY A 192 44.85 6.49 -51.26
CA GLY A 192 46.07 5.95 -51.90
C GLY A 192 46.00 5.76 -53.42
N GLN A 193 44.87 6.07 -54.08
CA GLN A 193 44.68 5.90 -55.53
C GLN A 193 44.51 7.21 -56.32
N ARG A 194 44.86 8.35 -55.72
CA ARG A 194 45.05 9.62 -56.44
C ARG A 194 46.50 10.05 -56.33
N SER A 195 47.35 9.43 -57.13
CA SER A 195 48.59 10.02 -57.62
C SER A 195 48.65 9.84 -59.13
#